data_AF-A0A6M8VLM7-F1
#
_entry.id   AF-A0A6M8VLM7-F1
#
_cell.length_a   1.000
_cell.length_b   1.000
_cell.length_c   1.000
_cell.angle_alpha   90.00
_cell.angle_beta   90.00
_cell.angle_gamma   90.00
#
_symmetry.space_group_name_H-M   'P 1'
#
loop_
_entity.id
_entity.type
_entity.pdbx_description
1 polymer ?
#
loop_
_entity_poly.entity_id
_entity_poly.type
_entity_poly.pdbx_seq_one_letter_code
_entity_poly.pdbx_strand_id
1 'polypeptide(L)'
;MSDAQKQIDAHNQATNEFIELANQMVNERGFDQNVVSAALMAASGVYATFVAAGNQGFLASNGIEKVATMYKNNLTYIQQRKKEELEAKGLKPIPKAEADQHAGNPTEIKND
;
A
#
# COMPACT_ATOMS: atom_id res chain seq x y z
N MET A 1 26.60 10.48 -0.14
CA MET A 1 25.18 10.32 -0.49
C MET A 1 24.46 11.63 -0.23
N SER A 2 23.57 12.06 -1.15
CA SER A 2 22.75 13.27 -0.96
C SER A 2 21.66 13.03 0.09
N ASP A 3 21.11 14.10 0.67
CA ASP A 3 20.02 13.96 1.65
C ASP A 3 18.74 13.40 1.04
N ALA A 4 18.49 13.68 -0.25
CA ALA A 4 17.42 13.05 -1.01
C ALA A 4 17.60 11.52 -1.09
N GLN A 5 18.83 11.05 -1.33
CA GLN A 5 19.13 9.61 -1.37
C GLN A 5 18.89 8.97 0.00
N LYS A 6 19.35 9.59 1.09
CA LYS A 6 19.13 9.08 2.45
C LYS A 6 17.64 8.96 2.78
N GLN A 7 16.83 9.93 2.37
CA GLN A 7 15.39 9.91 2.63
C GLN A 7 14.69 8.80 1.84
N ILE A 8 15.10 8.55 0.59
CA ILE A 8 14.61 7.44 -0.22
C ILE A 8 14.99 6.10 0.42
N ASP A 9 16.24 5.95 0.86
CA ASP A 9 16.72 4.72 1.47
C ASP A 9 15.98 4.42 2.78
N ALA A 10 15.78 5.44 3.64
CA ALA A 10 15.01 5.30 4.87
C ALA A 10 13.53 4.93 4.60
N HIS A 11 12.92 5.53 3.58
CA HIS A 11 11.56 5.19 3.16
C HIS A 11 11.45 3.73 2.69
N ASN A 12 12.41 3.26 1.89
CA ASN A 12 12.45 1.88 1.41
C ASN A 12 12.66 0.89 2.55
N GLN A 13 13.55 1.21 3.50
CA GLN A 13 13.79 0.37 4.67
C GLN A 13 12.50 0.21 5.50
N ALA A 14 11.86 1.32 5.86
CA ALA A 14 10.61 1.26 6.62
C ALA A 14 9.50 0.51 5.87
N THR A 15 9.41 0.69 4.55
CA THR A 15 8.46 -0.06 3.72
C THR A 15 8.73 -1.57 3.76
N ASN A 16 10.00 -1.98 3.67
CA ASN A 16 10.37 -3.39 3.75
C ASN A 16 10.02 -4.01 5.09
N GLU A 17 10.20 -3.29 6.20
CA GLU A 17 9.81 -3.78 7.54
C GLU A 17 8.30 -4.06 7.63
N PHE A 18 7.44 -3.22 7.03
CA PHE A 18 6.00 -3.51 6.95
C PHE A 18 5.70 -4.76 6.10
N ILE A 19 6.40 -4.94 4.98
CA ILE A 19 6.23 -6.10 4.09
C ILE A 19 6.72 -7.39 4.76
N GLU A 20 7.83 -7.35 5.47
CA GLU A 20 8.34 -8.49 6.25
C GLU A 20 7.33 -8.92 7.31
N LEU A 21 6.77 -7.98 8.06
CA LEU A 21 5.72 -8.29 9.04
C LEU A 21 4.48 -8.90 8.38
N ALA A 22 4.03 -8.35 7.24
CA ALA A 22 2.90 -8.90 6.50
C ALA A 22 3.19 -10.34 6.02
N ASN A 23 4.39 -10.59 5.52
CA ASN A 23 4.83 -11.93 5.10
C ASN A 23 4.89 -12.91 6.28
N GLN A 24 5.35 -12.49 7.47
CA GLN A 24 5.32 -13.32 8.67
C GLN A 24 3.89 -13.66 9.09
N MET A 25 2.97 -12.69 9.02
CA MET A 25 1.57 -12.94 9.34
C MET A 25 0.96 -14.04 8.44
N VAL A 26 1.26 -14.01 7.14
CA VAL A 26 0.78 -15.04 6.21
C VAL A 26 1.51 -16.37 6.41
N ASN A 27 2.84 -16.37 6.28
CA ASN A 27 3.62 -17.59 6.14
C ASN A 27 3.88 -18.33 7.45
N GLU A 28 3.95 -17.61 8.58
CA GLU A 28 4.31 -18.18 9.88
C GLU A 28 3.11 -18.27 10.82
N ARG A 29 2.24 -17.25 10.81
CA ARG A 29 1.07 -17.18 11.70
C ARG A 29 -0.21 -17.72 11.06
N GLY A 30 -0.19 -18.03 9.77
CA GLY A 30 -1.29 -18.68 9.06
C GLY A 30 -2.49 -17.79 8.78
N PHE A 31 -2.34 -16.46 8.81
CA PHE A 31 -3.42 -15.56 8.40
C PHE A 31 -3.66 -15.65 6.89
N ASP A 32 -4.93 -15.58 6.48
CA ASP A 32 -5.28 -15.46 5.06
C ASP A 32 -4.67 -14.20 4.44
N GLN A 33 -4.13 -14.31 3.23
CA GLN A 33 -3.45 -13.21 2.56
C GLN A 33 -4.37 -12.00 2.31
N ASN A 34 -5.65 -12.23 2.01
CA ASN A 34 -6.61 -11.13 1.81
C ASN A 34 -6.92 -10.43 3.13
N VAL A 35 -6.99 -11.19 4.23
CA VAL A 35 -7.13 -10.63 5.59
C VAL A 35 -5.94 -9.75 5.94
N VAL A 36 -4.71 -10.19 5.68
CA VAL A 36 -3.50 -9.39 5.93
C VAL A 36 -3.48 -8.13 5.06
N SER A 37 -3.89 -8.24 3.79
CA SER A 37 -4.03 -7.09 2.89
C SER A 37 -5.03 -6.05 3.40
N ALA A 38 -6.22 -6.49 3.81
CA ALA A 38 -7.24 -5.63 4.39
C ALA A 38 -6.77 -4.98 5.71
N ALA A 39 -6.08 -5.74 6.55
CA ALA A 39 -5.49 -5.24 7.79
C ALA A 39 -4.41 -4.17 7.53
N LEU A 40 -3.56 -4.35 6.52
CA LEU A 40 -2.54 -3.37 6.14
C LEU A 40 -3.18 -2.05 5.69
N MET A 41 -4.23 -2.12 4.87
CA MET A 41 -4.99 -0.93 4.43
C MET A 41 -5.64 -0.19 5.62
N ALA A 42 -6.23 -0.94 6.55
CA ALA A 42 -6.82 -0.36 7.75
C ALA A 42 -5.76 0.30 8.65
N ALA A 43 -4.66 -0.41 8.93
CA ALA A 43 -3.55 0.11 9.74
C ALA A 43 -2.95 1.38 9.12
N SER A 44 -2.81 1.42 7.81
CA SER A 44 -2.28 2.56 7.11
C SER A 44 -3.21 3.78 7.19
N GLY A 45 -4.53 3.58 7.11
CA GLY A 45 -5.54 4.63 7.33
C GLY A 45 -5.55 5.17 8.76
N VAL A 46 -5.43 4.30 9.76
CA VAL A 46 -5.31 4.70 11.17
C VAL A 46 -4.06 5.54 11.39
N TYR A 47 -2.90 5.10 10.88
CA TYR A 47 -1.65 5.84 11.03
C TYR A 47 -1.67 7.17 10.28
N ALA A 48 -2.24 7.23 9.08
CA ALA A 48 -2.39 8.47 8.33
C ALA A 48 -3.29 9.49 9.07
N THR A 49 -4.34 9.01 9.73
CA THR A 49 -5.22 9.84 10.56
C THR A 49 -4.47 10.35 11.79
N PHE A 50 -3.71 9.51 12.47
CA PHE A 50 -2.86 9.92 13.59
C PHE A 50 -1.84 10.99 13.17
N VAL A 51 -1.16 10.82 12.04
CA VAL A 51 -0.18 11.80 11.54
C VAL A 51 -0.85 13.15 11.22
N ALA A 52 -2.07 13.14 10.68
CA ALA A 52 -2.76 14.36 10.27
C ALA A 52 -3.52 15.06 11.41
N ALA A 53 -4.07 14.31 12.36
CA ALA A 53 -5.05 14.80 13.32
C ALA A 53 -4.70 14.48 14.80
N GLY A 54 -3.62 13.73 15.04
CA GLY A 54 -3.21 13.30 16.38
C GLY A 54 -4.17 12.29 17.02
N ASN A 55 -3.97 12.04 18.32
CA ASN A 55 -4.73 11.01 19.07
C ASN A 55 -6.20 11.34 19.33
N GLN A 56 -6.61 12.60 19.19
CA GLN A 56 -7.94 13.09 19.55
C GLN A 56 -8.71 13.63 18.34
N GLY A 57 -8.10 13.61 17.16
CA GLY A 57 -8.69 14.16 15.94
C GLY A 57 -9.17 13.05 14.99
N PHE A 58 -9.91 13.49 13.97
CA PHE A 58 -10.35 12.65 12.86
C PHE A 58 -10.20 13.42 11.55
N LEU A 59 -10.21 12.72 10.42
CA LEU A 59 -10.19 13.36 9.11
C LEU A 59 -11.60 13.82 8.73
N ALA A 60 -11.78 15.11 8.52
CA ALA A 60 -12.94 15.62 7.78
C ALA A 60 -12.89 15.16 6.31
N SER A 61 -14.00 15.30 5.57
CA SER A 61 -14.12 14.78 4.20
C SER A 61 -13.00 15.24 3.26
N ASN A 62 -12.55 16.49 3.37
CA ASN A 62 -11.41 17.00 2.60
C ASN A 62 -10.07 16.36 3.00
N GLY A 63 -9.90 16.00 4.27
CA GLY A 63 -8.74 15.27 4.76
C GLY A 63 -8.70 13.84 4.24
N ILE A 64 -9.85 13.16 4.20
CA ILE A 64 -10.00 11.83 3.60
C ILE A 64 -9.59 11.87 2.13
N GLU A 65 -10.12 12.83 1.36
CA GLU A 65 -9.80 12.98 -0.07
C GLU A 65 -8.31 13.25 -0.30
N LYS A 66 -7.70 14.08 0.54
CA LYS A 66 -6.27 14.38 0.47
C LYS A 66 -5.43 13.11 0.69
N VAL A 67 -5.75 12.32 1.70
CA VAL A 67 -5.04 11.05 1.98
C VAL A 67 -5.26 10.07 0.83
N ALA A 68 -6.48 9.90 0.35
CA ALA A 68 -6.79 9.03 -0.79
C ALA A 68 -6.02 9.43 -2.06
N THR A 69 -5.94 10.74 -2.35
CA THR A 69 -5.15 11.27 -3.46
C THR A 69 -3.66 10.96 -3.30
N MET A 70 -3.10 11.10 -2.09
CA MET A 70 -1.70 10.74 -1.82
C MET A 70 -1.45 9.25 -2.06
N TYR A 71 -2.35 8.38 -1.60
CA TYR A 71 -2.27 6.93 -1.86
C TYR A 71 -2.29 6.63 -3.35
N LYS A 72 -3.22 7.23 -4.10
CA LYS A 72 -3.34 7.05 -5.55
C LYS A 72 -2.04 7.46 -6.26
N ASN A 73 -1.47 8.60 -5.89
CA ASN A 73 -0.24 9.10 -6.50
C ASN A 73 0.95 8.17 -6.21
N ASN A 74 1.09 7.70 -4.97
CA ASN A 74 2.15 6.75 -4.62
C ASN A 74 1.97 5.41 -5.35
N LEU A 75 0.76 4.85 -5.35
CA LEU A 75 0.49 3.60 -6.08
C LEU A 75 0.78 3.75 -7.57
N THR A 76 0.41 4.87 -8.19
CA THR A 76 0.72 5.15 -9.60
C THR A 76 2.23 5.16 -9.84
N TYR A 77 3.00 5.80 -8.97
CA TYR A 77 4.47 5.80 -9.04
C TYR A 77 5.07 4.40 -8.90
N ILE A 78 4.61 3.60 -7.93
CA ILE A 78 5.07 2.21 -7.73
C ILE A 78 4.79 1.36 -8.98
N GLN A 79 3.59 1.47 -9.56
CA GLN A 79 3.22 0.72 -10.75
C GLN A 79 4.04 1.13 -11.97
N GLN A 80 4.32 2.42 -12.13
CA GLN A 80 5.19 2.92 -13.19
C GLN A 80 6.60 2.37 -13.06
N ARG A 81 7.19 2.38 -11.86
CA ARG A 81 8.50 1.79 -11.61
C ARG A 81 8.54 0.30 -11.86
N LYS A 82 7.52 -0.44 -11.39
CA LYS A 82 7.41 -1.88 -11.64
C LYS A 82 7.36 -2.19 -13.14
N LYS A 83 6.69 -1.35 -13.93
CA LYS A 83 6.66 -1.46 -15.39
C LYS A 83 8.06 -1.29 -15.98
N GLU A 84 8.76 -0.21 -15.61
CA GLU A 84 10.14 0.08 -16.06
C GLU A 84 11.11 -1.05 -15.69
N GLU A 85 10.99 -1.62 -14.48
CA GLU A 85 11.81 -2.75 -14.03
C GLU A 85 11.57 -4.03 -14.83
N LEU A 86 10.33 -4.29 -15.25
CA LEU A 86 10.00 -5.43 -16.12
C LEU A 86 10.58 -5.22 -17.53
N GLU A 87 10.45 -4.02 -18.09
CA GLU A 87 11.00 -3.68 -19.41
C GLU A 87 12.53 -3.78 -19.42
N ALA A 88 13.19 -3.31 -18.36
CA ALA A 88 14.64 -3.44 -18.19
C ALA A 88 15.10 -4.90 -18.10
N LYS A 89 14.25 -5.81 -17.64
CA LYS A 89 14.48 -7.28 -17.64
C LYS A 89 14.13 -7.94 -18.97
N GLY A 90 13.74 -7.17 -20.00
CA GLY A 90 13.31 -7.68 -21.30
C GLY A 90 11.92 -8.34 -21.28
N LEU A 91 11.15 -8.16 -20.20
CA LEU A 91 9.80 -8.69 -20.07
C LEU A 91 8.81 -7.65 -20.60
N LYS A 92 7.77 -8.10 -21.32
CA LYS A 92 6.67 -7.22 -21.75
C LYS A 92 5.68 -7.06 -20.59
N PRO A 93 5.51 -5.85 -20.01
CA PRO A 93 4.54 -5.64 -18.94
C PRO A 93 3.12 -5.88 -19.44
N ILE A 94 2.30 -6.56 -18.65
CA ILE A 94 0.88 -6.81 -18.95
C ILE A 94 0.03 -6.01 -17.96
N PRO A 95 -0.78 -5.03 -18.42
CA PRO A 95 -1.72 -4.32 -17.56
C PRO A 95 -2.81 -5.27 -17.06
N LYS A 96 -2.85 -5.56 -15.76
CA LYS A 96 -3.85 -6.50 -15.19
C LYS A 96 -5.25 -5.90 -14.98
N ALA A 97 -5.39 -4.57 -14.91
CA ALA A 97 -6.70 -3.94 -14.75
C ALA A 97 -7.65 -4.15 -15.94
N GLU A 98 -7.12 -4.55 -17.11
CA GLU A 98 -7.92 -4.92 -18.29
C GLU A 98 -8.29 -6.42 -18.32
N ALA A 99 -7.75 -7.24 -17.41
CA ALA A 99 -7.89 -8.70 -17.43
C ALA A 99 -8.83 -9.28 -16.36
N ASP A 100 -9.07 -8.58 -15.24
CA ASP A 100 -9.84 -9.13 -14.11
C ASP A 100 -11.01 -8.22 -13.71
N GLN A 101 -12.24 -8.58 -14.09
CA GLN A 101 -13.49 -7.91 -13.66
C GLN A 101 -13.89 -8.21 -12.21
N HIS A 102 -13.03 -8.80 -11.37
CA HIS A 102 -13.42 -9.40 -10.07
C HIS A 102 -12.51 -9.02 -8.89
N ALA A 103 -11.80 -7.89 -8.95
CA ALA A 103 -11.15 -7.36 -7.75
C ALA A 103 -12.21 -6.73 -6.82
N GLY A 104 -12.89 -7.57 -6.04
CA GLY A 104 -13.76 -7.13 -4.94
C GLY A 104 -12.95 -6.33 -3.91
N ASN A 105 -13.62 -5.41 -3.21
CA ASN A 105 -12.98 -4.57 -2.21
C ASN A 105 -12.50 -5.47 -1.05
N PRO A 106 -11.20 -5.50 -0.68
CA PRO A 106 -10.68 -6.39 0.38
C PRO A 106 -11.34 -6.19 1.75
N THR A 107 -11.99 -5.04 1.97
CA THR A 107 -12.72 -4.74 3.20
C THR A 107 -14.20 -5.14 3.18
N GLU A 108 -14.73 -5.65 2.06
CA GLU A 108 -16.06 -6.26 2.04
C GLU A 108 -16.00 -7.61 2.75
N ILE A 109 -16.37 -7.62 4.03
CA ILE A 109 -16.69 -8.85 4.75
C ILE A 109 -17.97 -9.41 4.13
N LYS A 110 -17.88 -10.58 3.49
CA LYS A 110 -19.07 -11.33 3.09
C LYS A 110 -19.77 -11.79 4.35
N ASN A 111 -20.96 -11.25 4.60
CA ASN A 111 -21.86 -11.79 5.60
C ASN A 111 -22.54 -13.01 4.96
N ASP A 112 -22.17 -14.21 5.42
CA ASP A 112 -22.90 -15.45 5.17
C ASP A 112 -24.14 -15.55 6.07
#